data_AF-A0A962JFK4-F1
#
_entry.id   AF-A0A962JFK4-F1
#
_cell.length_a   1.000
_cell.length_b   1.000
_cell.length_c   1.000
_cell.angle_alpha   90.00
_cell.angle_beta   90.00
_cell.angle_gamma   90.00
#
_symmetry.space_group_name_H-M   'P 1'
#
loop_
_entity.id
_entity.type
_entity.pdbx_description
1 polymer ?
#
loop_
_entity_poly.entity_id
_entity_poly.type
_entity_poly.pdbx_seq_one_letter_code
_entity_poly.pdbx_strand_id
1 'polypeptide(L)'
;FQGDGVWQLVGTQKDAQLFGQNSIVAQTSALELYDVEKVYVDLNSLQQRQLQLSDLAIPAQGLAAQQLSDFIQQHRFIIRL
;
A
#
# COMPACT_ATOMS: atom_id res chain seq x y z
N PHE A 1 2.82 -2.95 -1.75
CA PHE A 1 2.68 -3.05 -0.29
C PHE A 1 2.46 -4.51 0.12
N GLN A 2 3.28 -5.02 1.06
CA GLN A 2 3.27 -6.42 1.52
C GLN A 2 3.55 -6.47 3.03
N GLY A 3 3.11 -7.53 3.72
CA GLY A 3 3.33 -7.72 5.15
C GLY A 3 2.67 -6.61 5.95
N ASP A 4 3.35 -6.09 6.97
CA ASP A 4 2.83 -4.96 7.76
C ASP A 4 2.78 -3.65 6.97
N GLY A 5 3.45 -3.56 5.83
CA GLY A 5 3.38 -2.38 4.96
C GLY A 5 1.96 -2.06 4.48
N VAL A 6 1.04 -3.04 4.46
CA VAL A 6 -0.36 -2.78 4.07
C VAL A 6 -1.06 -1.78 5.00
N TRP A 7 -0.62 -1.64 6.26
CA TRP A 7 -1.16 -0.66 7.19
C TRP A 7 -0.95 0.78 6.74
N GLN A 8 0.11 1.06 5.98
CA GLN A 8 0.40 2.39 5.45
C GLN A 8 -0.68 2.89 4.48
N LEU A 9 -1.42 1.97 3.88
CA LEU A 9 -2.49 2.28 2.94
C LEU A 9 -3.85 2.49 3.62
N VAL A 10 -4.02 2.13 4.89
CA VAL A 10 -5.34 2.14 5.54
C VAL A 10 -5.81 3.58 5.82
N GLY A 11 -6.98 3.94 5.29
CA GLY A 11 -7.50 5.32 5.29
C GLY A 11 -7.94 5.90 6.63
N THR A 12 -7.92 5.11 7.70
CA THR A 12 -8.28 5.56 9.05
C THR A 12 -7.18 6.35 9.75
N GLN A 13 -5.98 6.49 9.18
CA GLN A 13 -4.90 7.31 9.75
C GLN A 13 -5.09 8.83 9.61
N LYS A 14 -6.33 9.32 9.48
CA LYS A 14 -6.64 10.76 9.48
C LYS A 14 -6.22 11.44 10.78
N ASP A 15 -6.08 10.66 11.85
CA ASP A 15 -5.75 11.13 13.21
C ASP A 15 -4.25 11.24 13.50
N ALA A 16 -3.36 11.02 12.53
CA ALA A 16 -1.90 11.16 12.74
C ALA A 16 -1.51 12.54 13.32
N GLN A 17 -2.26 13.58 12.94
CA GLN A 17 -2.09 14.94 13.48
C GLN A 17 -2.41 15.04 14.98
N LEU A 18 -3.32 14.20 15.51
CA LEU A 18 -3.63 14.15 16.95
C LEU A 18 -2.46 13.62 17.78
N PHE A 19 -1.55 12.86 17.17
CA PHE A 19 -0.35 12.33 17.80
C PHE A 19 0.92 13.13 17.47
N GLY A 20 0.79 14.28 16.82
CA GLY A 20 1.92 15.09 16.37
C GLY A 20 2.78 14.43 15.29
N GLN A 21 2.22 13.45 14.55
CA GLN A 21 2.92 12.72 13.50
C GLN A 21 2.42 13.13 12.12
N ASN A 22 3.30 13.02 11.12
CA ASN A 22 2.92 13.22 9.73
C ASN A 22 2.00 12.09 9.27
N SER A 23 0.90 12.44 8.60
CA SER A 23 0.00 11.44 8.02
C SER A 23 0.71 10.68 6.91
N ILE A 24 0.88 9.37 7.09
CA ILE A 24 1.41 8.46 6.07
C ILE A 24 0.45 8.38 4.88
N VAL A 25 -0.86 8.44 5.16
CA VAL A 25 -1.89 8.49 4.12
C VAL A 25 -1.74 9.74 3.24
N ALA A 26 -1.51 10.92 3.83
CA ALA A 26 -1.31 12.15 3.03
C ALA A 26 -0.07 12.06 2.12
N GLN A 27 1.03 11.47 2.61
CA GLN A 27 2.23 11.24 1.80
C GLN A 27 1.98 10.21 0.69
N THR A 28 1.23 9.16 0.99
CA THR A 28 0.89 8.11 0.04
C THR A 28 -0.06 8.62 -1.06
N SER A 29 -1.03 9.47 -0.71
CA SER A 29 -1.90 10.12 -1.69
C SER A 29 -1.15 11.08 -2.62
N ALA A 30 -0.06 11.68 -2.15
CA ALA A 30 0.76 12.56 -2.99
C ALA A 30 1.51 11.81 -4.11
N LEU A 31 1.62 10.47 -4.05
CA LEU A 31 2.27 9.67 -5.08
C LEU A 31 1.66 9.89 -6.47
N GLU A 32 0.35 10.11 -6.56
CA GLU A 32 -0.35 10.41 -7.81
C GLU A 32 0.18 11.69 -8.45
N LEU A 33 0.64 12.67 -7.66
CA LEU A 33 1.23 13.92 -8.15
C LEU A 33 2.63 13.75 -8.75
N TYR A 34 3.27 12.59 -8.53
CA TYR A 34 4.61 12.26 -9.03
C TYR A 34 4.56 11.18 -10.12
N ASP A 35 3.43 11.05 -10.84
CA ASP A 35 3.18 10.05 -11.90
C ASP A 35 3.30 8.59 -11.42
N VAL A 36 3.12 8.34 -10.12
CA VAL A 36 3.06 6.98 -9.56
C VAL A 36 1.61 6.50 -9.59
N GLU A 37 1.18 6.02 -10.75
CA GLU A 37 -0.20 5.60 -11.01
C GLU A 37 -0.49 4.16 -10.55
N LYS A 38 0.53 3.32 -10.50
CA LYS A 38 0.38 1.86 -10.33
C LYS A 38 0.77 1.42 -8.93
N VAL A 39 -0.24 1.33 -8.07
CA VAL A 39 -0.08 0.87 -6.69
C VAL A 39 -0.58 -0.57 -6.58
N TYR A 40 0.27 -1.45 -6.05
CA TYR A 40 -0.05 -2.87 -5.86
C TYR A 40 -0.02 -3.27 -4.39
N VAL A 41 -0.94 -4.15 -4.00
CA VAL A 41 -1.06 -4.66 -2.64
C VAL A 41 -1.20 -6.19 -2.63
N ASP A 42 -0.48 -6.84 -1.71
CA ASP A 42 -0.60 -8.28 -1.51
C ASP A 42 -1.94 -8.62 -0.84
N LEU A 43 -2.78 -9.37 -1.55
CA LEU A 43 -4.09 -9.79 -1.06
C LEU A 43 -4.00 -10.70 0.17
N ASN A 44 -2.95 -11.52 0.28
CA ASN A 44 -2.79 -12.40 1.45
C ASN A 44 -2.53 -11.57 2.71
N SER A 45 -1.66 -10.56 2.62
CA SER A 45 -1.38 -9.62 3.70
C SER A 45 -2.61 -8.86 4.18
N LEU A 46 -3.49 -8.45 3.27
CA LEU A 46 -4.78 -7.82 3.60
C LEU A 46 -5.70 -8.81 4.33
N GLN A 47 -5.88 -10.01 3.78
CA GLN A 47 -6.77 -11.03 4.35
C GLN A 47 -6.36 -11.44 5.78
N GLN A 48 -5.05 -11.61 6.02
CA GLN A 48 -4.50 -11.94 7.35
C GLN A 48 -4.84 -10.89 8.41
N ARG A 49 -5.03 -9.63 8.00
CA ARG A 49 -5.35 -8.48 8.85
C ARG A 49 -6.83 -8.08 8.79
N GLN A 50 -7.67 -8.89 8.13
CA GLN A 50 -9.09 -8.64 7.91
C GLN A 50 -9.37 -7.29 7.20
N LEU A 51 -8.47 -6.86 6.33
CA LEU A 51 -8.60 -5.67 5.52
C LEU A 51 -9.14 -6.00 4.13
N GLN A 52 -9.86 -5.06 3.55
CA GLN A 52 -10.36 -5.08 2.18
C GLN A 52 -9.74 -3.94 1.37
N LEU A 53 -9.81 -4.03 0.04
CA LEU A 53 -9.36 -2.96 -0.85
C LEU A 53 -10.11 -1.63 -0.61
N SER A 54 -11.36 -1.70 -0.14
CA SER A 54 -12.17 -0.52 0.24
C SER A 54 -11.65 0.21 1.48
N ASP A 55 -10.81 -0.44 2.29
CA ASP A 55 -10.25 0.17 3.50
C ASP A 55 -9.01 1.02 3.18
N LEU A 56 -8.55 0.99 1.93
CA LEU A 56 -7.36 1.69 1.47
C LEU A 56 -7.69 3.14 1.11
N ALA A 57 -6.80 4.05 1.50
CA ALA A 57 -6.93 5.48 1.27
C ALA A 57 -6.71 5.89 -0.19
N ILE A 58 -6.02 5.04 -0.95
CA ILE A 58 -5.71 5.24 -2.36
C ILE A 58 -6.08 3.99 -3.17
N PRO A 59 -6.43 4.14 -4.45
CA PRO A 59 -6.67 3.00 -5.32
C PRO A 59 -5.43 2.10 -5.39
N ALA A 60 -5.63 0.80 -5.21
CA ALA A 60 -4.56 -0.19 -5.36
C ALA A 60 -5.08 -1.46 -6.04
N GLN A 61 -4.24 -2.06 -6.87
CA GLN A 61 -4.52 -3.34 -7.50
C GLN A 61 -4.04 -4.48 -6.60
N GLY A 62 -4.96 -5.37 -6.24
CA GLY A 62 -4.65 -6.58 -5.50
C GLY A 62 -3.87 -7.59 -6.35
N LEU A 63 -2.79 -8.14 -5.80
CA LEU A 63 -2.04 -9.26 -6.38
C LEU A 63 -2.15 -10.49 -5.47
N ALA A 64 -2.47 -11.64 -6.07
CA ALA A 64 -2.36 -12.93 -5.39
C ALA A 64 -0.89 -13.34 -5.22
N ALA A 65 -0.60 -14.25 -4.29
CA ALA A 65 0.77 -14.66 -3.94
C ALA A 65 1.60 -15.12 -5.15
N GLN A 66 0.99 -15.91 -6.06
CA GLN A 66 1.65 -16.35 -7.30
C GLN A 66 1.96 -15.16 -8.23
N GLN A 67 1.00 -14.27 -8.43
CA GLN A 67 1.16 -13.08 -9.29
C GLN A 67 2.21 -12.11 -8.75
N LEU A 68 2.34 -12.01 -7.42
CA LEU A 68 3.30 -11.14 -6.77
C LEU A 68 4.75 -11.59 -7.05
N SER A 69 5.00 -12.90 -7.04
CA SER A 69 6.33 -13.45 -7.34
C SER A 69 6.74 -13.16 -8.78
N ASP A 70 5.84 -13.41 -9.73
CA ASP A 70 6.08 -13.13 -11.15
C ASP A 70 6.27 -11.63 -11.40
N PHE A 71 5.46 -10.79 -10.75
CA PHE A 71 5.54 -9.34 -10.87
C PHE A 71 6.88 -8.78 -10.38
N ILE A 72 7.38 -9.28 -9.24
CA ILE A 72 8.69 -8.91 -8.70
C ILE A 72 9.81 -9.26 -9.69
N GLN A 73 9.75 -10.45 -10.30
CA GLN A 73 10.76 -10.92 -11.27
C GLN A 73 10.81 -10.11 -12.56
N GLN A 74 9.72 -9.43 -12.94
CA GLN A 74 9.67 -8.56 -14.11
C GLN A 74 10.49 -7.27 -13.96
N HIS A 75 10.91 -6.93 -12.73
CA HIS A 75 11.58 -5.67 -12.45
C HIS A 75 13.08 -5.88 -12.21
N ARG A 76 13.90 -5.07 -12.88
CA ARG A 76 15.37 -5.13 -12.76
C ARG A 76 15.88 -4.63 -11.42
N PHE A 77 15.19 -3.68 -10.82
CA PHE A 77 15.57 -3.05 -9.56
C PHE A 77 14.42 -3.07 -8.58
N ILE A 78 14.74 -3.36 -7.33
CA ILE A 78 13.79 -3.40 -6.23
C ILE A 78 14.39 -2.65 -5.05
N ILE A 79 13.63 -1.71 -4.52
CA ILE A 79 13.93 -1.02 -3.28
C ILE A 79 12.90 -1.50 -2.26
N ARG A 80 13.36 -1.98 -1.11
CA ARG A 80 12.51 -2.39 0.01
C ARG A 80 12.81 -1.49 1.21
N LEU A 81 11.76 -0.90 1.76
CA LEU A 81 11.78 0.02 2.89
C LEU A 81 11.13 -0.63 4.11
#